data_AF-A0A416DH31-F1
#
_entry.id   AF-A0A416DH31-F1
#
_cell.length_a   1.000
_cell.length_b   1.000
_cell.length_c   1.000
_cell.angle_alpha   90.00
_cell.angle_beta   90.00
_cell.angle_gamma   90.00
#
_symmetry.space_group_name_H-M   'P 1'
#
loop_
_entity.id
_entity.type
_entity.pdbx_description
1 polymer ?
#
loop_
_entity_poly.entity_id
_entity_poly.type
_entity_poly.pdbx_seq_one_letter_code
_entity_poly.pdbx_strand_id
1 'polypeptide(L)' 'MYESNIYIKNYAEVKKYHGDMGVQLDQYDNDHHIKHDALARAQYKHWRAQQTGVPELLSVEDKRLLGL' A
#
# COMPACT_ATOMS: atom_id res chain seq x y z
N MET A 1 0.87 -12.87 -5.55
CA MET A 1 -0.16 -11.80 -5.74
C MET A 1 0.54 -10.45 -5.58
N TYR A 2 0.67 -9.69 -6.67
CA TYR A 2 1.47 -8.45 -6.79
C TYR A 2 2.96 -8.57 -6.39
N GLU A 3 3.64 -9.64 -6.81
CA GLU A 3 5.04 -9.92 -6.43
C GLU A 3 6.06 -8.86 -6.89
N SER A 4 5.71 -8.00 -7.84
CA SER A 4 6.58 -6.90 -8.29
C SER A 4 6.41 -5.60 -7.50
N ASN A 5 5.48 -5.55 -6.54
CA ASN A 5 5.18 -4.32 -5.82
C ASN A 5 6.21 -4.01 -4.73
N ILE A 6 6.79 -2.82 -4.79
CA ILE A 6 7.86 -2.37 -3.88
C ILE A 6 7.42 -2.32 -2.41
N TYR A 7 6.17 -1.95 -2.12
CA TYR A 7 5.67 -1.83 -0.76
C TYR A 7 5.42 -3.21 -0.13
N ILE A 8 4.98 -4.18 -0.94
CA ILE A 8 4.79 -5.56 -0.48
C ILE A 8 6.15 -6.21 -0.19
N LYS A 9 7.14 -6.01 -1.07
CA LYS A 9 8.51 -6.49 -0.87
C LYS A 9 9.14 -5.91 0.40
N ASN A 10 8.88 -4.64 0.67
CA ASN A 10 9.41 -3.93 1.82
C ASN A 10 8.39 -3.78 2.95
N TYR A 11 7.42 -4.71 3.06
CA TYR A 11 6.36 -4.64 4.07
C TYR A 11 6.89 -4.46 5.50
N ALA A 12 7.97 -5.16 5.85
CA ALA A 12 8.59 -5.07 7.17
C ALA A 12 9.14 -3.66 7.48
N GLU A 13 9.53 -2.90 6.45
CA GLU A 13 10.03 -1.54 6.57
C GLU A 13 8.88 -0.53 6.59
N VAL A 14 7.93 -0.66 5.65
CA VAL A 14 6.70 0.15 5.61
C VAL A 14 5.94 0.07 6.94
N LYS A 15 5.92 -1.10 7.59
CA LYS A 15 5.25 -1.30 8.89
C LYS A 15 5.94 -0.58 10.06
N LYS A 16 7.22 -0.19 9.94
CA LYS A 16 7.94 0.55 11.00
C LYS A 16 7.48 2.00 11.10
N TYR A 17 6.93 2.56 10.02
CA TYR A 17 6.44 3.93 10.04
C TYR A 17 5.17 4.05 10.89
N HIS A 18 5.03 5.18 11.57
CA HIS A 18 3.90 5.45 12.45
C HIS A 18 2.74 6.10 11.70
N GLY A 19 1.50 5.83 12.15
CA GLY A 19 0.27 6.41 11.59
C GLY A 19 -0.55 5.44 10.73
N ASP A 20 -1.59 5.99 10.09
CA ASP A 20 -2.45 5.26 9.17
C ASP A 20 -1.71 4.71 7.94
N MET A 21 -2.32 3.76 7.23
CA MET A 21 -1.66 3.08 6.11
C MET A 21 -1.21 4.05 5.02
N GLY A 22 -2.01 5.08 4.71
CA GLY A 22 -1.61 6.13 3.76
C GLY A 22 -0.36 6.87 4.24
N VAL A 23 -0.34 7.25 5.52
CA VAL A 23 0.77 7.99 6.15
C VAL A 23 2.05 7.15 6.21
N GLN A 24 1.94 5.84 6.42
CA GLN A 24 3.08 4.91 6.34
C GLN A 24 3.69 4.88 4.94
N LEU A 25 2.83 4.82 3.90
CA LEU A 25 3.26 4.82 2.51
C LEU A 25 3.88 6.17 2.12
N ASP A 26 3.32 7.29 2.58
CA ASP A 26 3.85 8.63 2.33
C ASP A 26 5.22 8.84 2.97
N GLN A 27 5.44 8.33 4.18
CA GLN A 27 6.76 8.37 4.82
C GLN A 27 7.76 7.47 4.09
N TYR A 28 7.37 6.26 3.70
CA TYR A 28 8.22 5.37 2.91
C TYR A 28 8.61 6.01 1.57
N ASP A 29 7.66 6.61 0.87
CA ASP A 29 7.91 7.30 -0.40
C ASP A 29 8.90 8.45 -0.22
N ASN A 30 8.74 9.23 0.86
CA ASN A 30 9.63 10.34 1.16
C ASN A 30 11.05 9.89 1.54
N ASP A 31 11.18 8.84 2.35
CA ASP A 31 12.48 8.32 2.82
C ASP A 31 13.29 7.68 1.67
N HIS A 32 12.61 6.95 0.79
CA HIS A 32 13.23 6.27 -0.35
C HIS A 32 13.22 7.09 -1.65
N HIS A 33 12.78 8.36 -1.61
CA HIS A 33 12.65 9.24 -2.78
C HIS A 33 11.85 8.62 -3.93
N ILE A 34 10.80 7.86 -3.59
CA ILE A 34 9.93 7.20 -4.54
C ILE A 34 8.86 8.19 -4.98
N LYS A 35 8.64 8.27 -6.30
CA LYS A 35 7.53 9.05 -6.84
C LYS A 35 6.22 8.37 -6.47
N HIS A 36 5.25 9.15 -5.97
CA HIS A 36 3.92 8.66 -5.63
C HIS A 36 3.31 7.84 -6.78
N ASP A 37 3.08 6.54 -6.53
CA ASP A 37 2.46 5.60 -7.46
C ASP A 37 1.14 5.08 -6.86
N ALA A 38 0.02 5.65 -7.33
CA ALA A 38 -1.30 5.32 -6.82
C ALA A 38 -1.70 3.86 -7.08
N LEU A 39 -1.26 3.26 -8.20
CA LEU A 39 -1.57 1.88 -8.52
C LEU A 39 -0.82 0.93 -7.60
N ALA A 40 0.48 1.17 -7.39
CA ALA A 40 1.28 0.37 -6.47
C ALA A 40 0.77 0.48 -5.03
N ARG A 41 0.35 1.68 -4.59
CA ARG A 41 -0.28 1.86 -3.28
C ARG A 41 -1.60 1.08 -3.15
N ALA A 42 -2.47 1.14 -4.17
CA ALA A 42 -3.73 0.41 -4.18
C ALA A 42 -3.52 -1.11 -4.09
N GLN A 43 -2.57 -1.65 -4.86
CA GLN A 43 -2.18 -3.06 -4.82
C GLN A 43 -1.68 -3.49 -3.44
N TYR A 44 -0.87 -2.65 -2.79
CA TYR A 44 -0.39 -2.91 -1.42
C TYR A 44 -1.54 -2.94 -0.41
N LYS A 45 -2.44 -1.95 -0.45
CA LYS A 45 -3.63 -1.91 0.43
C LYS A 45 -4.51 -3.14 0.22
N HIS A 46 -4.71 -3.57 -1.03
CA HIS A 46 -5.44 -4.78 -1.36
C HIS A 46 -4.80 -6.03 -0.76
N TRP A 47 -3.48 -6.19 -0.99
CA TRP A 47 -2.74 -7.31 -0.42
C TRP A 47 -2.83 -7.31 1.11
N ARG A 48 -2.64 -6.16 1.77
CA ARG A 48 -2.73 -6.05 3.23
C ARG A 48 -4.14 -6.38 3.73
N ALA A 49 -5.18 -5.90 3.04
CA ALA A 49 -6.58 -6.21 3.35
C ALA A 49 -6.86 -7.72 3.29
N GLN A 50 -6.28 -8.44 2.33
CA GLN A 50 -6.38 -9.90 2.24
C GLN A 50 -5.60 -10.60 3.36
N GLN A 51 -4.42 -10.09 3.74
CA GLN A 51 -3.64 -10.66 4.84
C GLN A 51 -4.33 -10.48 6.21
N THR A 52 -4.95 -9.32 6.45
CA THR A 52 -5.61 -9.03 7.74
C THR A 52 -7.09 -9.40 7.77
N GLY A 53 -7.69 -9.72 6.63
CA GLY A 53 -9.13 -9.97 6.50
C GLY A 53 -9.99 -8.72 6.66
N VAL A 54 -9.43 -7.51 6.50
CA VAL A 54 -10.13 -6.23 6.68
C VAL A 54 -10.26 -5.53 5.32
N PRO A 55 -11.35 -5.78 4.58
CA PRO A 55 -11.56 -5.21 3.23
C PRO A 55 -11.82 -3.70 3.23
N GLU A 56 -12.13 -3.10 4.39
CA GLU A 56 -12.39 -1.66 4.56
C GLU A 56 -11.15 -0.78 4.34
N LEU A 57 -9.96 -1.38 4.20
CA LEU A 57 -8.71 -0.67 3.93
C LEU A 57 -8.60 -0.17 2.47
N LEU A 58 -9.52 -0.56 1.59
CA LEU A 58 -9.58 -0.15 0.19
C LEU A 58 -10.57 1.00 0.00
N SER A 59 -10.07 2.18 -0.38
CA SER A 59 -10.91 3.28 -0.81
C SER A 59 -11.59 2.99 -2.16
N VAL A 60 -12.64 3.73 -2.48
CA VAL A 60 -13.34 3.64 -3.78
C VAL A 60 -12.38 3.84 -4.95
N GLU A 61 -11.44 4.77 -4.83
CA GLU A 61 -10.40 4.98 -5.83
C GLU A 61 -9.43 3.80 -5.95
N ASP A 62 -9.04 3.18 -4.83
CA ASP A 62 -8.16 2.00 -4.86
C ASP A 62 -8.85 0.84 -5.60
N LYS A 63 -10.15 0.62 -5.35
CA LYS A 63 -10.94 -0.40 -6.08
C LYS A 63 -11.02 -0.09 -7.58
N ARG A 64 -11.28 1.17 -7.93
CA ARG A 64 -11.31 1.63 -9.32
C ARG A 64 -9.97 1.42 -10.03
N LEU A 65 -8.84 1.69 -9.37
CA LEU A 65 -7.50 1.47 -9.91
C LEU A 65 -7.18 -0.02 -10.10
N LEU A 66 -7.73 -0.87 -9.26
CA LEU A 66 -7.54 -2.32 -9.31
C LEU A 66 -8.54 -3.05 -10.21
N GLY A 67 -9.59 -2.35 -10.69
CA GLY A 67 -10.66 -2.95 -11.49
C GLY A 67 -11.59 -3.89 -10.70
N LEU A 68 -11.76 -3.61 -9.40
CA LEU A 68 -12.59 -4.38 -8.45
C LEU A 68 -13.97 -3.75 -8.22
#